data_AF-L8LR88-F1
#
_entry.id   AF-L8LR88-F1
#
_cell.length_a   1.000
_cell.length_b   1.000
_cell.length_c   1.000
_cell.angle_alpha   90.00
_cell.angle_beta   90.00
_cell.angle_gamma   90.00
#
_symmetry.space_group_name_H-M   'P 1'
#
loop_
_entity.id
_entity.type
_entity.pdbx_description
1 polymer ?
#
loop_
_entity_poly.entity_id
_entity_poly.type
_entity_poly.pdbx_seq_one_letter_code
_entity_poly.pdbx_strand_id
1 'polypeptide(L)'
;MSHFSNIKTKIRNLNSLKSALTDLGIDWKEGPSLVRGYQGQTRSAAVIIAQNNNYDLGFGWNGQEYELITDLQYWQQPWTVEGFLQQVTQRYAYHTVVNESSKQGFQLTEQQKNKDGSIRLVVQRWSA
;
A
#
# COMPACT_ATOMS: atom_id res chain seq x y z
N MET A 1 19.03 -14.68 -14.30
CA MET A 1 17.56 -14.43 -14.39
C MET A 1 17.18 -13.51 -13.23
N SER A 2 16.27 -12.56 -13.43
CA SER A 2 15.78 -11.69 -12.36
C SER A 2 14.77 -12.47 -11.51
N HIS A 3 14.92 -12.45 -10.18
CA HIS A 3 13.95 -13.05 -9.25
C HIS A 3 12.86 -12.08 -8.80
N PHE A 4 13.02 -10.78 -9.12
CA PHE A 4 11.98 -9.80 -8.87
C PHE A 4 10.68 -10.19 -9.57
N SER A 5 9.63 -10.22 -8.77
CA SER A 5 8.25 -10.27 -9.21
C SER A 5 7.65 -8.87 -9.10
N ASN A 6 6.98 -8.44 -10.16
CA ASN A 6 6.18 -7.23 -10.18
C ASN A 6 4.71 -7.65 -10.14
N ILE A 7 4.02 -7.35 -9.05
CA ILE A 7 2.60 -7.68 -8.90
C ILE A 7 1.78 -6.42 -9.13
N LYS A 8 0.95 -6.44 -10.17
CA LYS A 8 0.07 -5.34 -10.52
C LYS A 8 -0.96 -5.10 -9.41
N THR A 9 -1.20 -3.84 -9.10
CA THR A 9 -2.25 -3.42 -8.16
C THR A 9 -3.22 -2.47 -8.87
N LYS A 10 -4.13 -1.81 -8.16
CA LYS A 10 -4.93 -0.68 -8.70
C LYS A 10 -4.62 0.64 -7.99
N ILE A 11 -3.46 0.71 -7.34
CA ILE A 11 -3.04 1.80 -6.47
C ILE A 11 -2.46 2.92 -7.34
N ARG A 12 -3.05 4.11 -7.31
CA ARG A 12 -2.62 5.27 -8.11
C ARG A 12 -2.29 6.50 -7.28
N ASN A 13 -2.89 6.61 -6.11
CA ASN A 13 -2.65 7.71 -5.19
C ASN A 13 -1.56 7.34 -4.17
N LEU A 14 -0.37 7.93 -4.32
CA LEU A 14 0.77 7.65 -3.43
C LEU A 14 0.48 8.02 -1.97
N ASN A 15 -0.24 9.11 -1.72
CA ASN A 15 -0.54 9.55 -0.36
C ASN A 15 -1.48 8.55 0.34
N SER A 16 -2.51 8.08 -0.35
CA SER A 16 -3.39 7.03 0.19
C SER A 16 -2.64 5.71 0.43
N LEU A 17 -1.65 5.36 -0.42
CA LEU A 17 -0.80 4.19 -0.21
C LEU A 17 0.04 4.34 1.07
N LYS A 18 0.71 5.48 1.24
CA LYS A 18 1.49 5.79 2.45
C LYS A 18 0.63 5.76 3.70
N SER A 19 -0.54 6.40 3.68
CA SER A 19 -1.49 6.36 4.79
C SER A 19 -1.93 4.93 5.12
N ALA A 20 -2.19 4.11 4.10
CA ALA A 20 -2.57 2.71 4.30
C ALA A 20 -1.47 1.88 4.96
N LEU A 21 -0.22 2.06 4.55
CA LEU A 21 0.92 1.36 5.17
C LEU A 21 1.11 1.79 6.63
N THR A 22 1.00 3.09 6.92
CA THR A 22 1.06 3.62 8.28
C THR A 22 -0.09 3.09 9.15
N ASP A 23 -1.33 3.07 8.65
CA ASP A 23 -2.50 2.55 9.38
C ASP A 23 -2.39 1.04 9.68
N LEU A 24 -1.72 0.30 8.80
CA LEU A 24 -1.41 -1.12 9.02
C LEU A 24 -0.23 -1.37 9.97
N GLY A 25 0.44 -0.31 10.45
CA GLY A 25 1.62 -0.42 11.30
C GLY A 25 2.82 -1.01 10.58
N ILE A 26 2.90 -0.88 9.26
CA ILE A 26 4.02 -1.34 8.46
C ILE A 26 5.09 -0.26 8.45
N ASP A 27 6.32 -0.60 8.83
CA ASP A 27 7.46 0.32 8.72
C ASP A 27 7.86 0.51 7.25
N TRP A 28 7.77 1.74 6.77
CA TRP A 28 8.09 2.10 5.39
C TRP A 28 8.93 3.37 5.31
N LYS A 29 9.67 3.52 4.21
CA LYS A 29 10.46 4.71 3.87
C LYS A 29 10.00 5.27 2.54
N GLU A 30 9.95 6.60 2.47
CA GLU A 30 9.66 7.32 1.24
C GLU A 30 10.83 7.21 0.26
N GLY A 31 10.50 7.02 -1.02
CA GLY A 31 11.45 7.04 -2.13
C GLY A 31 11.53 8.41 -2.82
N PRO A 32 12.18 8.48 -4.00
CA PRO A 32 12.74 7.35 -4.74
C PRO A 32 13.95 6.74 -4.01
N SER A 33 13.91 5.43 -3.79
CA SER A 33 15.06 4.66 -3.28
C SER A 33 15.05 3.25 -3.88
N LEU A 34 16.16 2.54 -3.71
CA LEU A 34 16.39 1.23 -4.29
C LEU A 34 15.86 0.12 -3.37
N VAL A 35 14.99 -0.72 -3.92
CA VAL A 35 14.58 -2.03 -3.38
C VAL A 35 15.68 -3.03 -3.71
N ARG A 36 16.25 -3.65 -2.68
CA ARG A 36 17.33 -4.65 -2.80
C ARG A 36 16.76 -6.05 -3.06
N GLY A 37 17.30 -6.75 -4.04
CA GLY A 37 16.92 -8.11 -4.43
C GLY A 37 18.11 -9.06 -4.64
N TYR A 38 17.85 -10.21 -5.27
CA TYR A 38 18.87 -11.25 -5.49
C TYR A 38 20.10 -10.79 -6.26
N GLN A 39 21.28 -11.24 -5.83
CA GLN A 39 22.58 -10.96 -6.46
C GLN A 39 22.86 -9.46 -6.71
N GLY A 40 22.44 -8.60 -5.78
CA GLY A 40 22.68 -7.15 -5.87
C GLY A 40 21.79 -6.44 -6.89
N GLN A 41 20.76 -7.12 -7.43
CA GLN A 41 19.76 -6.46 -8.26
C GLN A 41 19.00 -5.44 -7.44
N THR A 42 18.75 -4.27 -8.04
CA THR A 42 18.00 -3.19 -7.41
C THR A 42 16.91 -2.66 -8.33
N ARG A 43 15.79 -2.25 -7.75
CA ARG A 43 14.69 -1.58 -8.47
C ARG A 43 14.31 -0.27 -7.77
N SER A 44 14.04 0.78 -8.54
CA SER A 44 13.56 2.03 -7.97
C SER A 44 12.10 1.88 -7.50
N ALA A 45 11.80 2.36 -6.30
CA ALA A 45 10.46 2.40 -5.76
C ALA A 45 10.18 3.74 -5.07
N ALA A 46 8.90 4.15 -5.08
CA ALA A 46 8.42 5.33 -4.38
C ALA A 46 8.16 5.06 -2.89
N VAL A 47 8.01 3.79 -2.51
CA VAL A 47 7.89 3.33 -1.13
C VAL A 47 8.73 2.08 -0.96
N ILE A 48 9.48 2.00 0.13
CA ILE A 48 10.37 0.87 0.45
C ILE A 48 9.99 0.35 1.83
N ILE A 49 9.83 -0.95 1.95
CA ILE A 49 9.56 -1.67 3.19
C ILE A 49 10.71 -2.64 3.39
N ALA A 50 11.51 -2.39 4.43
CA ALA A 50 12.70 -3.17 4.71
C ALA A 50 12.33 -4.50 5.38
N GLN A 51 13.12 -5.53 5.11
CA GLN A 51 13.01 -6.83 5.77
C GLN A 51 14.31 -7.17 6.49
N ASN A 52 14.23 -8.09 7.45
CA ASN A 52 15.37 -8.52 8.26
C ASN A 52 16.37 -9.43 7.51
N ASN A 53 16.12 -9.72 6.24
CA ASN A 53 16.95 -10.57 5.39
C ASN A 53 17.70 -9.80 4.29
N ASN A 54 17.67 -8.46 4.27
CA ASN A 54 18.25 -7.59 3.24
C ASN A 54 17.60 -7.69 1.84
N TYR A 55 16.46 -8.36 1.72
CA TYR A 55 15.63 -8.32 0.53
C TYR A 55 14.47 -7.38 0.83
N ASP A 56 14.46 -6.19 0.26
CA ASP A 56 13.38 -5.25 0.52
C ASP A 56 12.20 -5.57 -0.41
N LEU A 57 11.02 -5.07 -0.03
CA LEU A 57 9.90 -4.92 -0.95
C LEU A 57 9.58 -3.44 -1.12
N GLY A 58 8.92 -3.08 -2.21
CA GLY A 58 8.55 -1.69 -2.43
C GLY A 58 7.43 -1.53 -3.44
N PHE A 59 6.92 -0.31 -3.54
CA PHE A 59 5.92 0.06 -4.54
C PHE A 59 6.56 0.97 -5.58
N GLY A 60 6.72 0.47 -6.80
CA GLY A 60 7.27 1.23 -7.93
C GLY A 60 6.17 1.72 -8.87
N TRP A 61 6.35 2.90 -9.45
CA TRP A 61 5.43 3.42 -10.46
C TRP A 61 5.75 2.83 -11.83
N ASN A 62 4.79 2.16 -12.48
CA ASN A 62 4.99 1.56 -13.80
C ASN A 62 4.52 2.46 -14.96
N GLY A 63 4.13 3.71 -14.70
CA GLY A 63 3.54 4.63 -15.67
C GLY A 63 2.03 4.77 -15.55
N GLN A 64 1.35 3.82 -14.90
CA GLN A 64 -0.11 3.81 -14.77
C GLN A 64 -0.58 3.59 -13.33
N GLU A 65 0.11 2.74 -12.58
CA GLU A 65 -0.20 2.38 -11.21
C GLU A 65 1.07 1.97 -10.45
N TYR A 66 0.96 1.93 -9.12
CA TYR A 66 2.01 1.40 -8.26
C TYR A 66 1.94 -0.12 -8.26
N GLU A 67 3.04 -0.79 -8.56
CA GLU A 67 3.17 -2.24 -8.49
C GLU A 67 4.02 -2.66 -7.30
N LEU A 68 3.69 -3.79 -6.69
CA LEU A 68 4.53 -4.37 -5.65
C LEU A 68 5.74 -5.02 -6.32
N ILE A 69 6.92 -4.52 -5.99
CA ILE A 69 8.22 -5.03 -6.42
C ILE A 69 8.82 -5.79 -5.24
N THR A 70 8.99 -7.10 -5.40
CA THR A 70 9.59 -7.94 -4.35
C THR A 70 10.21 -9.19 -4.95
N ASP A 71 11.16 -9.80 -4.26
CA ASP A 71 11.57 -11.17 -4.51
C ASP A 71 10.70 -12.12 -3.68
N LEU A 72 9.90 -12.98 -4.34
CA LEU A 72 8.95 -13.86 -3.64
C LEU A 72 9.65 -14.96 -2.85
N GLN A 73 10.85 -15.36 -3.26
CA GLN A 73 11.60 -16.41 -2.57
C GLN A 73 12.11 -15.92 -1.20
N TYR A 74 12.29 -14.60 -1.04
CA TYR A 74 12.77 -13.97 0.19
C TYR A 74 11.67 -13.15 0.89
N TRP A 75 10.41 -13.50 0.66
CA TRP A 75 9.29 -12.87 1.36
C TRP A 75 9.32 -13.21 2.86
N GLN A 76 9.45 -12.19 3.71
CA GLN A 76 9.58 -12.32 5.16
C GLN A 76 8.66 -11.32 5.89
N GLN A 77 7.42 -11.19 5.41
CA GLN A 77 6.37 -10.43 6.09
C GLN A 77 5.47 -11.35 6.93
N PRO A 78 4.74 -10.80 7.92
CA PRO A 78 3.81 -11.59 8.75
C PRO A 78 2.66 -12.24 7.95
N TRP A 79 2.30 -11.67 6.81
CA TRP A 79 1.23 -12.15 5.94
C TRP A 79 1.77 -12.86 4.70
N THR A 80 0.96 -13.70 4.06
CA THR A 80 1.23 -14.10 2.67
C THR A 80 1.23 -12.87 1.76
N VAL A 81 1.86 -12.96 0.59
CA VAL A 81 1.89 -11.86 -0.40
C VAL A 81 0.48 -11.40 -0.76
N GLU A 82 -0.42 -12.35 -0.98
CA GLU A 82 -1.83 -12.08 -1.27
C GLU A 82 -2.53 -11.41 -0.09
N GLY A 83 -2.33 -11.92 1.13
CA GLY A 83 -2.89 -11.35 2.35
C GLY A 83 -2.40 -9.92 2.59
N PHE A 84 -1.09 -9.68 2.40
CA PHE A 84 -0.50 -8.34 2.47
C PHE A 84 -1.15 -7.39 1.47
N LEU A 85 -1.21 -7.79 0.19
CA LEU A 85 -1.84 -6.98 -0.85
C LEU A 85 -3.32 -6.72 -0.58
N GLN A 86 -4.05 -7.69 -0.03
CA GLN A 86 -5.44 -7.52 0.36
C GLN A 86 -5.59 -6.47 1.48
N GLN A 87 -4.77 -6.54 2.54
CA GLN A 87 -4.78 -5.56 3.63
C GLN A 87 -4.43 -4.15 3.11
N VAL A 88 -3.33 -4.02 2.37
CA VAL A 88 -2.88 -2.74 1.79
C VAL A 88 -3.94 -2.17 0.86
N THR A 89 -4.56 -2.99 0.01
CA THR A 89 -5.60 -2.54 -0.92
C THR A 89 -6.85 -2.07 -0.19
N GLN A 90 -7.29 -2.80 0.85
CA GLN A 90 -8.44 -2.40 1.65
C GLN A 90 -8.20 -1.05 2.35
N ARG A 91 -7.03 -0.87 2.98
CA ARG A 91 -6.69 0.38 3.66
C ARG A 91 -6.41 1.53 2.71
N TYR A 92 -5.82 1.24 1.55
CA TYR A 92 -5.69 2.22 0.47
C TYR A 92 -7.05 2.74 0.01
N ALA A 93 -8.03 1.85 -0.20
CA ALA A 93 -9.37 2.25 -0.59
C ALA A 93 -10.04 3.11 0.50
N TYR A 94 -9.91 2.71 1.77
CA TYR A 94 -10.38 3.50 2.91
C TYR A 94 -9.81 4.93 2.90
N HIS A 95 -8.48 5.07 2.87
CA HIS A 95 -7.85 6.39 2.89
C HIS A 95 -8.15 7.21 1.64
N THR A 96 -8.28 6.57 0.48
CA THR A 96 -8.69 7.25 -0.76
C THR A 96 -10.08 7.84 -0.61
N VAL A 97 -11.06 7.06 -0.13
CA VAL A 97 -12.42 7.56 0.07
C VAL A 97 -12.43 8.70 1.09
N VAL A 98 -11.84 8.50 2.27
CA VAL A 98 -11.83 9.53 3.34
C VAL A 98 -11.16 10.82 2.86
N ASN A 99 -10.00 10.73 2.21
CA ASN A 99 -9.26 11.90 1.75
C ASN A 99 -10.02 12.64 0.63
N GLU A 100 -10.55 11.94 -0.36
CA GLU A 100 -11.31 12.57 -1.45
C GLU A 100 -12.66 13.13 -0.98
N SER A 101 -13.35 12.45 -0.06
CA SER A 101 -14.56 12.98 0.59
C SER A 101 -14.26 14.26 1.36
N SER A 102 -13.17 14.30 2.13
CA SER A 102 -12.75 15.49 2.87
C SER A 102 -12.47 16.68 1.96
N LYS A 103 -11.82 16.48 0.81
CA LYS A 103 -11.58 17.55 -0.18
C LYS A 103 -12.87 18.14 -0.74
N GLN A 104 -13.95 17.36 -0.78
CA GLN A 104 -15.27 17.79 -1.24
C GLN A 104 -16.15 18.38 -0.11
N GLY A 105 -15.58 18.56 1.08
CA GLY A 105 -16.26 19.11 2.26
C GLY A 105 -17.13 18.11 3.01
N PHE A 106 -17.02 16.82 2.72
CA PHE A 106 -17.65 15.77 3.52
C PHE A 106 -16.76 15.35 4.68
N GLN A 107 -17.34 15.07 5.83
CA GLN A 107 -16.66 14.57 7.02
C GLN A 107 -17.08 13.13 7.29
N LEU A 108 -16.15 12.30 7.74
CA LEU A 108 -16.44 10.93 8.17
C LEU A 108 -17.22 10.99 9.50
N THR A 109 -18.41 10.41 9.51
CA THR A 109 -19.30 10.41 10.67
C THR A 109 -19.44 9.04 11.32
N GLU A 110 -19.27 7.97 10.52
CA GLU A 110 -19.31 6.60 11.02
C GLU A 110 -18.34 5.72 10.23
N GLN A 111 -17.66 4.82 10.95
CA GLN A 111 -16.87 3.74 10.38
C GLN A 111 -17.24 2.44 11.10
N GLN A 112 -17.62 1.42 10.33
CA GLN A 112 -17.92 0.09 10.84
C GLN A 112 -17.13 -0.97 10.08
N LYS A 113 -16.47 -1.87 10.81
CA LYS A 113 -15.87 -3.09 10.25
C LYS A 113 -16.85 -4.25 10.44
N ASN A 114 -17.22 -4.89 9.34
CA ASN A 114 -18.16 -6.00 9.33
C ASN A 114 -17.45 -7.34 9.60
N LYS A 115 -18.22 -8.37 9.95
CA LYS A 115 -17.69 -9.72 10.24
C LYS A 115 -17.04 -10.39 9.02
N ASP A 116 -17.47 -10.02 7.82
CA ASP A 116 -16.89 -10.48 6.55
C ASP A 116 -15.60 -9.71 6.17
N GLY A 117 -15.16 -8.78 7.01
CA GLY A 117 -13.97 -7.97 6.80
C GLY A 117 -14.21 -6.71 5.97
N SER A 118 -15.41 -6.48 5.43
CA SER A 118 -15.73 -5.23 4.71
C SER A 118 -15.77 -4.03 5.66
N ILE A 119 -15.51 -2.83 5.12
CA ILE A 119 -15.54 -1.57 5.88
C ILE A 119 -16.65 -0.70 5.29
N ARG A 120 -17.62 -0.31 6.11
CA ARG A 120 -18.65 0.67 5.78
C ARG A 120 -18.25 2.03 6.31
N LEU A 121 -18.37 3.05 5.46
CA LEU A 121 -18.12 4.45 5.80
C LEU A 121 -19.38 5.26 5.55
N VAL A 122 -19.74 6.12 6.51
CA VAL A 122 -20.80 7.13 6.35
C VAL A 122 -20.14 8.50 6.41
N VAL A 123 -20.24 9.25 5.33
CA VAL A 123 -19.74 10.62 5.23
C VAL A 123 -20.92 11.58 5.11
N GLN A 124 -20.82 12.73 5.76
CA GLN A 124 -21.86 13.76 5.76
C GLN A 124 -21.25 15.12 5.47
N ARG A 125 -22.03 16.01 4.86
CA ARG A 125 -21.66 17.41 4.63
C ARG A 125 -22.79 18.27 5.15
N TRP A 126 -22.46 19.21 6.04
CA TRP A 126 -23.41 20.18 6.55
C TRP A 126 -23.58 21.29 5.50
N SER A 127 -24.80 21.48 5.02
CA SER A 127 -25.22 22.70 4.35
C SER A 127 -25.77 23.66 5.39
N ALA A 128 -25.24 24.87 5.44
CA ALA A 128 -25.80 25.98 6.21
C ALA A 128 -27.18 26.37 5.67
#